data_AF-A0A7S2VSL7-F1
#
_entry.id   AF-A0A7S2VSL7-F1
#
_cell.length_a   1.000
_cell.length_b   1.000
_cell.length_c   1.000
_cell.angle_alpha   90.00
_cell.angle_beta   90.00
_cell.angle_gamma   90.00
#
_symmetry.space_group_name_H-M   'P 1'
#
loop_
_entity.id
_entity.type
_entity.pdbx_description
1 polymer ?
#
loop_
_entity_poly.entity_id
_entity_poly.type
_entity_poly.pdbx_seq_one_letter_code
_entity_poly.pdbx_strand_id
1 'polypeptide(L)'
;ELLARRPPFLRGRSLGEVCLIVQLAISHRRILGYLDGSVVPYGLSTSRAKRACAQNKEICKNGPRREGAPDLPIADWDAAARLMRELLSDKGAPVPLSNVKRLFRSRFGTTLSETALGHSRITALLADYRFASFCEVR
;
A
#
# COMPACT_ATOMS: atom_id res chain seq x y z
N GLU A 1 4.59 -22.84 -10.86
CA GLU A 1 4.89 -22.37 -12.23
C GLU A 1 6.38 -22.12 -12.52
N LEU A 2 7.11 -21.26 -11.80
CA LEU A 2 8.49 -20.87 -12.20
C LEU A 2 9.49 -22.03 -12.25
N LEU A 3 9.52 -22.89 -11.22
CA LEU A 3 10.40 -24.08 -11.20
C LEU A 3 10.03 -25.12 -12.28
N ALA A 4 8.75 -25.20 -12.64
CA ALA A 4 8.29 -26.12 -13.69
C ALA A 4 8.86 -25.74 -15.06
N ARG A 5 9.16 -24.45 -15.29
CA ARG A 5 9.76 -23.94 -16.52
C ARG A 5 11.29 -24.14 -16.59
N ARG A 6 11.92 -24.63 -15.51
CA ARG A 6 13.35 -24.99 -15.41
C ARG A 6 14.31 -24.01 -16.11
N PRO A 7 14.28 -22.70 -15.78
CA PRO A 7 15.18 -21.74 -16.41
C PRO A 7 16.65 -22.08 -16.09
N PRO A 8 17.58 -21.96 -17.06
CA PRO A 8 18.97 -22.38 -16.89
C PRO A 8 19.68 -21.74 -15.69
N PHE A 9 19.39 -20.47 -15.40
CA PHE A 9 20.02 -19.73 -14.30
C PHE A 9 19.53 -20.14 -12.89
N LEU A 10 18.49 -20.97 -12.78
CA LEU A 10 18.04 -21.55 -11.51
C LEU A 10 18.38 -23.05 -11.40
N ARG A 11 19.16 -23.61 -12.34
CA ARG A 11 19.51 -25.02 -12.32
C ARG A 11 20.29 -25.36 -11.04
N GLY A 12 19.93 -26.48 -10.40
CA GLY A 12 20.57 -26.95 -9.17
C GLY A 12 20.18 -26.19 -7.91
N ARG A 13 19.25 -25.22 -7.98
CA ARG A 13 18.72 -24.51 -6.81
C ARG A 13 17.51 -25.24 -6.24
N SER A 14 17.44 -25.29 -4.92
CA SER A 14 16.27 -25.72 -4.16
C SER A 14 15.12 -24.70 -4.29
N LEU A 15 13.89 -25.14 -3.97
CA LEU A 15 12.74 -24.23 -3.92
C LEU A 15 12.96 -23.08 -2.93
N GLY A 16 13.56 -23.36 -1.76
CA GLY A 16 13.86 -22.34 -0.75
C GLY A 16 14.78 -21.24 -1.28
N GLU A 17 15.86 -21.61 -1.97
CA GLU A 17 16.77 -20.66 -2.60
C GLU A 17 16.07 -19.83 -3.69
N VAL A 18 15.24 -20.47 -4.52
CA VAL A 18 14.48 -19.76 -5.56
C VAL A 18 13.48 -18.78 -4.96
N CYS A 19 12.75 -19.17 -3.92
CA CYS A 19 11.87 -18.28 -3.17
C CYS A 19 12.64 -17.09 -2.58
N LEU A 20 13.82 -17.33 -2.00
CA LEU A 20 14.66 -16.27 -1.46
C LEU A 20 15.13 -15.30 -2.55
N ILE A 21 15.58 -15.81 -3.71
CA ILE A 21 15.99 -14.97 -4.85
C ILE A 21 14.83 -14.07 -5.30
N VAL A 22 13.63 -14.64 -5.47
CA VAL A 22 12.43 -13.88 -5.85
C VAL A 22 12.08 -12.84 -4.78
N GLN A 23 12.15 -13.21 -3.49
CA GLN A 23 11.87 -12.30 -2.39
C GLN A 23 12.83 -11.11 -2.34
N LEU A 24 14.13 -11.35 -2.61
CA LEU A 24 15.14 -10.29 -2.72
C LEU A 24 14.90 -9.39 -3.95
N ALA A 25 14.53 -9.99 -5.08
CA ALA A 25 14.21 -9.26 -6.31
C ALA A 25 13.00 -8.32 -6.13
N ILE A 26 12.00 -8.75 -5.35
CA ILE A 26 10.82 -7.95 -5.00
C ILE A 26 11.15 -6.89 -3.95
N SER A 27 11.75 -7.29 -2.82
CA SER A 27 11.84 -6.44 -1.62
C SER A 27 12.99 -5.44 -1.67
N HIS A 28 14.14 -5.83 -2.23
CA HIS A 28 15.38 -5.04 -2.14
C HIS A 28 15.78 -4.44 -3.48
N ARG A 29 15.66 -5.22 -4.56
CA ARG A 29 16.20 -4.82 -5.87
C ARG A 29 15.19 -4.15 -6.78
N ARG A 30 13.88 -4.20 -6.45
CA ARG A 30 12.80 -3.63 -7.27
C ARG A 30 12.92 -4.08 -8.73
N ILE A 31 13.23 -5.34 -8.94
CA ILE A 31 13.27 -5.98 -10.28
C ILE A 31 11.89 -6.54 -10.58
N LEU A 32 11.24 -7.10 -9.56
CA LEU A 32 9.90 -7.66 -9.59
C LEU A 32 8.97 -6.89 -8.64
N GLY A 33 7.67 -7.03 -8.85
CA GLY A 33 6.64 -6.55 -7.94
C GLY A 33 5.32 -7.26 -8.18
N TYR A 34 4.28 -6.82 -7.49
CA TYR A 34 2.95 -7.40 -7.64
C TYR A 34 2.02 -6.48 -8.44
N LEU A 35 1.19 -7.09 -9.27
CA LEU A 35 0.01 -6.52 -9.91
C LEU A 35 -1.09 -7.58 -9.87
N ASP A 36 -2.24 -7.26 -9.27
CA ASP A 36 -3.41 -8.15 -9.15
C ASP A 36 -3.07 -9.58 -8.67
N GLY A 37 -2.24 -9.67 -7.63
CA GLY A 37 -1.82 -10.94 -7.02
C GLY A 37 -0.72 -11.69 -7.78
N SER A 38 -0.37 -11.25 -8.99
CA SER A 38 0.65 -11.87 -9.83
C SER A 38 2.00 -11.16 -9.72
N VAL A 39 3.10 -11.93 -9.84
CA VAL A 39 4.46 -11.38 -9.88
C VAL A 39 4.75 -10.89 -11.30
N VAL A 40 5.10 -9.62 -11.44
CA VAL A 40 5.37 -8.93 -12.71
C VAL A 40 6.69 -8.16 -12.65
N PRO A 41 7.27 -7.77 -13.80
CA PRO A 41 8.37 -6.80 -13.82
C PRO A 41 8.01 -5.54 -13.05
N TYR A 42 8.97 -5.01 -12.28
CA TYR A 42 8.72 -3.91 -11.36
C TYR A 42 8.13 -2.66 -12.02
N GLY A 43 8.49 -2.38 -13.29
CA GLY A 43 7.94 -1.28 -14.07
C GLY A 43 6.40 -1.30 -14.21
N LEU A 44 5.80 -2.50 -14.19
CA LEU A 44 4.35 -2.72 -14.29
C LEU A 44 3.66 -2.85 -12.93
N SER A 45 4.43 -2.92 -11.83
CA SER A 45 3.89 -3.23 -10.51
C SER A 45 3.05 -2.09 -9.92
N THR A 46 2.05 -2.43 -9.09
CA THR A 46 1.27 -1.47 -8.31
C THR A 46 2.16 -0.60 -7.41
N SER A 47 3.24 -1.17 -6.88
CA SER A 47 4.21 -0.45 -6.04
C SER A 47 4.95 0.65 -6.81
N ARG A 48 5.28 0.43 -8.10
CA ARG A 48 5.89 1.45 -8.95
C ARG A 48 4.91 2.56 -9.28
N ALA A 49 3.68 2.20 -9.66
CA ALA A 49 2.61 3.15 -9.92
C ALA A 49 2.39 4.06 -8.71
N LYS A 50 2.20 3.48 -7.51
CA LYS A 50 2.01 4.24 -6.26
C LYS A 50 3.12 5.23 -5.97
N ARG A 51 4.37 4.85 -6.27
CA ARG A 51 5.51 5.74 -6.06
C ARG A 51 5.49 6.93 -7.02
N ALA A 52 5.17 6.71 -8.29
CA ALA A 52 5.05 7.79 -9.26
C ALA A 52 3.90 8.74 -8.90
N CYS A 53 2.72 8.20 -8.57
CA CYS A 53 1.58 9.00 -8.11
C CYS A 53 1.92 9.82 -6.86
N ALA A 54 2.60 9.21 -5.87
CA ALA A 54 3.00 9.90 -4.65
C ALA A 54 3.93 11.09 -4.90
N GLN A 55 4.85 10.99 -5.87
CA GLN A 55 5.73 12.09 -6.25
C GLN A 55 4.95 13.28 -6.81
N ASN A 56 3.89 13.00 -7.57
CA ASN A 56 3.02 14.02 -8.15
C ASN A 56 1.84 14.42 -7.24
N LYS A 57 1.70 13.81 -6.06
CA LYS A 57 0.54 13.94 -5.15
C LYS A 57 -0.80 13.59 -5.82
N GLU A 58 -0.78 12.57 -6.66
CA GLU A 58 -1.93 12.11 -7.43
C GLU A 58 -2.55 10.83 -6.84
N ILE A 59 -3.81 10.59 -7.18
CA ILE A 59 -4.50 9.37 -6.79
C ILE A 59 -4.07 8.25 -7.73
N CYS A 60 -3.49 7.20 -7.17
CA CYS A 60 -3.20 6.01 -7.93
C CYS A 60 -4.47 5.17 -8.12
N LYS A 61 -5.01 5.17 -9.34
CA LYS A 61 -6.19 4.37 -9.73
C LYS A 61 -5.91 2.86 -9.76
N ASN A 62 -4.64 2.48 -9.90
CA ASN A 62 -4.17 1.08 -10.05
C ASN A 62 -3.95 0.35 -8.71
N GLY A 63 -4.47 0.86 -7.60
CA GLY A 63 -4.62 0.05 -6.39
C GLY A 63 -5.75 -0.97 -6.58
N PRO A 64 -5.89 -1.97 -5.69
CA PRO A 64 -7.07 -2.82 -5.68
C PRO A 64 -8.29 -1.95 -5.34
N ARG A 65 -8.88 -1.32 -6.36
CA ARG A 65 -10.24 -0.80 -6.31
C ARG A 65 -11.09 -2.05 -6.26
N ARG A 66 -11.79 -2.25 -5.14
CA ARG A 66 -12.94 -3.15 -5.19
C ARG A 66 -13.90 -2.51 -6.18
N GLU A 67 -14.18 -3.20 -7.28
CA GLU A 67 -15.24 -2.81 -8.21
C GLU A 67 -16.52 -2.53 -7.39
N GLY A 68 -17.16 -1.37 -7.63
CA GLY A 68 -18.36 -0.94 -6.90
C GLY A 68 -18.14 -0.03 -5.69
N ALA A 69 -16.93 0.48 -5.43
CA ALA A 69 -16.75 1.49 -4.39
C ALA A 69 -17.33 2.85 -4.84
N PRO A 70 -18.17 3.52 -4.03
CA PRO A 70 -18.71 4.84 -4.35
C PRO A 70 -17.58 5.87 -4.54
N ASP A 71 -17.78 6.83 -5.45
CA ASP A 71 -16.89 7.98 -5.65
C ASP A 71 -17.00 8.93 -4.44
N LEU A 72 -16.32 8.54 -3.36
CA LEU A 72 -16.25 9.32 -2.12
C LEU A 72 -15.18 10.40 -2.24
N PRO A 73 -15.39 11.59 -1.65
CA PRO A 73 -14.42 12.67 -1.62
C PRO A 73 -13.10 12.19 -1.00
N ILE A 74 -11.99 12.73 -1.47
CA ILE A 74 -10.67 12.38 -0.97
C ILE A 74 -10.32 13.30 0.19
N ALA A 75 -9.85 12.70 1.28
CA ALA A 75 -9.39 13.48 2.43
C ALA A 75 -8.13 14.26 2.05
N ASP A 76 -8.17 15.58 2.25
CA ASP A 76 -6.97 16.39 2.40
C ASP A 76 -6.32 16.15 3.77
N TRP A 77 -5.25 16.87 4.09
CA TRP A 77 -4.52 16.69 5.34
C TRP A 77 -5.35 17.04 6.58
N ASP A 78 -6.14 18.10 6.53
CA ASP A 78 -6.94 18.55 7.67
C ASP A 78 -8.11 17.62 7.94
N ALA A 79 -8.80 17.16 6.89
CA ALA A 79 -9.81 16.12 6.99
C ALA A 79 -9.19 14.81 7.49
N ALA A 80 -8.05 14.37 6.94
CA ALA A 80 -7.41 13.13 7.36
C ALA A 80 -7.01 13.17 8.84
N ALA A 81 -6.43 14.27 9.32
CA ALA A 81 -6.06 14.43 10.73
C ALA A 81 -7.27 14.44 11.67
N ARG A 82 -8.32 15.21 11.35
CA ARG A 82 -9.55 15.27 12.16
C ARG A 82 -10.24 13.90 12.25
N LEU A 83 -10.48 13.26 11.11
CA LEU A 83 -11.16 11.96 11.04
C LEU A 83 -10.33 10.86 11.72
N MET A 84 -9.00 10.95 11.63
CA MET A 84 -8.12 9.98 12.29
C MET A 84 -8.17 10.10 13.81
N ARG A 85 -8.17 11.33 14.35
CA ARG A 85 -8.35 11.56 15.80
C ARG A 85 -9.69 11.00 16.27
N GLU A 86 -10.76 11.29 15.55
CA GLU A 86 -12.09 10.78 15.89
C GLU A 86 -12.12 9.24 15.89
N LEU A 87 -11.51 8.61 14.88
CA LEU A 87 -11.45 7.16 14.79
C LEU A 87 -10.68 6.51 15.95
N LEU A 88 -9.57 7.12 16.39
CA LEU A 88 -8.74 6.62 17.48
C LEU A 88 -9.40 6.86 18.85
N SER A 89 -10.02 8.03 19.05
CA SER A 89 -10.71 8.38 20.29
C SER A 89 -11.92 7.48 20.56
N ASP A 90 -12.70 7.17 19.51
CA ASP A 90 -13.91 6.35 19.65
C ASP A 90 -13.63 4.87 19.93
N LYS A 91 -12.55 4.33 19.37
CA LYS A 91 -12.20 2.92 19.49
C LYS A 91 -11.56 2.59 20.83
N GLY A 92 -10.84 3.54 21.44
CA GLY A 92 -10.02 3.33 22.66
C GLY A 92 -8.99 2.19 22.53
N ALA A 93 -8.78 1.67 21.33
CA ALA A 93 -8.05 0.43 21.06
C ALA A 93 -7.29 0.54 19.73
N PRO A 94 -6.17 -0.22 19.58
CA PRO A 94 -5.39 -0.21 18.36
C PRO A 94 -6.21 -0.57 17.13
N VAL A 95 -6.10 0.24 16.07
CA VAL A 95 -6.79 -0.01 14.80
C VAL A 95 -5.84 -0.72 13.84
N PRO A 96 -6.19 -1.92 13.31
CA PRO A 96 -5.38 -2.59 12.31
C PRO A 96 -5.19 -1.72 11.06
N LEU A 97 -3.96 -1.59 10.58
CA LEU A 97 -3.61 -0.79 9.39
C LEU A 97 -4.43 -1.15 8.15
N SER A 98 -4.74 -2.44 7.98
CA SER A 98 -5.57 -2.96 6.89
C SER A 98 -7.01 -2.43 6.91
N ASN A 99 -7.50 -2.02 8.08
CA ASN A 99 -8.86 -1.53 8.28
C ASN A 99 -8.99 -0.01 8.12
N VAL A 100 -7.91 0.77 8.25
CA VAL A 100 -7.96 2.23 8.30
C VAL A 100 -8.72 2.81 7.09
N LYS A 101 -8.32 2.47 5.87
CA LYS A 101 -8.98 2.97 4.66
C LYS A 101 -10.45 2.54 4.56
N ARG A 102 -10.76 1.34 5.03
CA ARG A 102 -12.14 0.82 5.04
C ARG A 102 -13.00 1.63 6.01
N LEU A 103 -12.46 1.93 7.20
CA LEU A 103 -13.15 2.71 8.23
C LEU A 103 -13.39 4.15 7.78
N PHE A 104 -12.42 4.77 7.09
CA PHE A 104 -12.63 6.09 6.48
C PHE A 104 -13.82 6.12 5.53
N ARG A 105 -13.95 5.10 4.68
CA ARG A 105 -15.07 4.98 3.74
C ARG A 105 -16.39 4.70 4.45
N SER A 106 -16.42 3.72 5.36
CA SER A 106 -17.67 3.25 5.96
C SER A 106 -18.22 4.19 7.03
N ARG A 107 -17.35 4.91 7.76
CA ARG A 107 -17.76 5.75 8.89
C ARG A 107 -17.89 7.22 8.52
N PHE A 108 -16.99 7.71 7.67
CA PHE A 108 -16.89 9.13 7.35
C PHE A 108 -17.22 9.45 5.89
N GLY A 109 -17.61 8.45 5.09
CA GLY A 109 -17.93 8.66 3.67
C GLY A 109 -16.77 9.30 2.90
N THR A 110 -15.51 9.03 3.28
CA THR A 110 -14.34 9.71 2.72
C THR A 110 -13.28 8.69 2.32
N THR A 111 -12.52 8.96 1.26
CA THR A 111 -11.41 8.11 0.82
C THR A 111 -10.07 8.64 1.33
N LEU A 112 -9.40 7.83 2.16
CA LEU A 112 -8.00 8.06 2.51
C LEU A 112 -7.08 7.49 1.43
N SER A 113 -6.34 8.38 0.76
CA SER A 113 -5.38 8.03 -0.30
C SER A 113 -3.98 8.48 0.10
N GLU A 114 -3.10 7.53 0.40
CA GLU A 114 -1.70 7.78 0.73
C GLU A 114 -0.99 8.53 -0.41
N THR A 115 -1.27 8.18 -1.67
CA THR A 115 -0.57 8.78 -2.81
C THR A 115 -1.04 10.21 -3.09
N ALA A 116 -2.31 10.51 -2.85
CA ALA A 116 -2.83 11.88 -2.95
C ALA A 116 -2.18 12.79 -1.89
N LEU A 117 -1.86 12.22 -0.73
CA LEU A 117 -1.15 12.91 0.35
C LEU A 117 0.38 12.88 0.17
N GLY A 118 0.91 12.28 -0.90
CA GLY A 118 2.34 12.27 -1.22
C GLY A 118 3.13 11.07 -0.71
N HIS A 119 2.46 10.03 -0.20
CA HIS A 119 3.11 8.83 0.34
C HIS A 119 2.83 7.59 -0.52
N SER A 120 3.84 6.77 -0.73
CA SER A 120 3.71 5.52 -1.50
C SER A 120 3.09 4.36 -0.69
N ARG A 121 3.06 4.48 0.64
CA ARG A 121 2.59 3.43 1.59
C ARG A 121 1.77 4.06 2.70
N ILE A 122 0.74 3.34 3.17
CA ILE A 122 -0.13 3.81 4.27
C ILE A 122 0.64 3.95 5.59
N THR A 123 1.59 3.06 5.87
CA THR A 123 2.45 3.15 7.06
C THR A 123 3.31 4.41 7.05
N ALA A 124 3.82 4.80 5.88
CA ALA A 124 4.59 6.03 5.73
C ALA A 124 3.71 7.29 5.87
N LEU A 125 2.45 7.22 5.45
CA LEU A 125 1.49 8.30 5.69
C LEU A 125 1.21 8.47 7.18
N LEU A 126 0.91 7.38 7.89
CA LEU A 126 0.54 7.43 9.30
C LEU A 126 1.71 7.75 10.24
N ALA A 127 2.95 7.50 9.79
CA ALA A 127 4.17 7.91 10.50
C ALA A 127 4.61 9.34 10.18
N ASP A 128 3.85 10.10 9.38
CA ASP A 128 4.18 11.49 9.05
C ASP A 128 4.05 12.40 10.30
N TYR A 129 4.88 13.45 10.35
CA TYR A 129 4.92 14.40 11.48
C TYR A 129 3.55 15.03 11.77
N ARG A 130 2.67 15.13 10.77
CA ARG A 130 1.31 15.67 10.92
C ARG A 130 0.40 14.77 11.76
N PHE A 131 0.71 13.47 11.86
CA PHE A 131 0.00 12.50 12.69
C PHE A 131 0.73 12.18 14.00
N ALA A 132 2.01 12.54 14.13
CA ALA A 132 2.87 12.16 15.25
C ALA A 132 2.36 12.58 16.64
N SER A 133 1.53 13.63 16.72
CA SER A 133 0.97 14.10 18.00
C SER A 133 -0.17 13.23 18.55
N PHE A 134 -0.77 12.36 17.75
CA PHE A 134 -1.95 11.57 18.16
C PHE A 134 -2.03 10.16 17.55
N CYS A 135 -1.09 9.77 16.69
CA CYS A 135 -1.05 8.45 16.07
C CYS A 135 0.35 7.86 16.15
N GLU A 136 0.44 6.61 16.58
CA GLU A 136 1.68 5.83 16.63
C GLU A 136 1.47 4.54 15.84
N VAL A 137 2.40 4.21 14.94
CA VAL A 137 2.37 2.96 14.16
C VAL A 137 3.29 1.96 14.86
N ARG A 138 2.70 0.88 15.40
CA ARG A 138 3.40 -0.23 16.04
C ARG A 138 3.37 -1.50 15.19
#